data_AF-A0A661QJQ0-F1
#
_entry.id   AF-A0A661QJQ0-F1
#
_cell.length_a   1.000
_cell.length_b   1.000
_cell.length_c   1.000
_cell.angle_alpha   90.00
_cell.angle_beta   90.00
_cell.angle_gamma   90.00
#
_symmetry.space_group_name_H-M   'P 1'
#
loop_
_entity.id
_entity.type
_entity.pdbx_description
1 polymer ?
#
loop_
_entity_poly.entity_id
_entity_poly.type
_entity_poly.pdbx_seq_one_letter_code
_entity_poly.pdbx_strand_id
1 'polypeptide(L)'
;MSSISENVSVTMARRKEQAMNNRVIIHTYGNLGTILPENNKPILLSLTKSLSVKELLGRIGVSPNSVQLIMVNHRAVAIDAIVNPGDRISLFGHEYPVFADWLDQRS
;
A
#
# COMPACT_ATOMS: atom_id res chain seq x y z
N MET A 1 15.56 8.17 41.80
CA MET A 1 14.27 8.32 41.09
C MET A 1 14.50 8.40 39.58
N SER A 2 15.01 7.34 38.93
CA SER A 2 15.43 7.42 37.50
C SER A 2 15.08 6.22 36.62
N SER A 3 14.22 5.29 37.04
CA SER A 3 13.98 4.04 36.28
C SER A 3 12.60 3.94 35.62
N ILE A 4 11.72 4.93 35.80
CA ILE A 4 10.36 4.91 35.25
C ILE A 4 10.29 5.64 33.90
N SER A 5 11.09 6.71 33.69
CA SER A 5 11.04 7.51 32.45
C SER A 5 11.68 6.81 31.23
N GLU A 6 12.70 5.99 31.43
CA GLU A 6 13.35 5.22 30.35
C GLU A 6 12.43 4.11 29.81
N ASN A 7 11.75 3.37 30.69
CA ASN A 7 10.86 2.27 30.28
C ASN A 7 9.63 2.75 29.50
N VAL A 8 9.10 3.93 29.84
CA VAL A 8 7.99 4.54 29.08
C VAL A 8 8.45 4.96 27.68
N SER A 9 9.64 5.55 27.58
CA SER A 9 10.21 6.02 26.30
C SER A 9 10.49 4.86 25.34
N VAL A 10 11.06 3.76 25.83
CA VAL A 10 11.29 2.54 25.04
C VAL A 10 9.99 1.89 24.59
N THR A 11 8.98 1.84 25.46
CA THR A 11 7.66 1.26 25.14
C THR A 11 6.91 2.09 24.09
N MET A 12 6.98 3.43 24.18
CA MET A 12 6.36 4.32 23.18
C MET A 12 7.08 4.26 21.83
N ALA A 13 8.42 4.16 21.81
CA ALA A 13 9.19 3.99 20.58
C ALA A 13 8.82 2.67 19.88
N ARG A 14 8.76 1.56 20.63
CA ARG A 14 8.36 0.24 20.10
C ARG A 14 6.95 0.24 19.52
N ARG A 15 6.00 0.93 20.17
CA ARG A 15 4.62 1.07 19.67
C ARG A 15 4.54 1.92 18.42
N LYS A 16 5.32 3.00 18.33
CA LYS A 16 5.41 3.83 17.11
C LYS A 16 6.02 3.04 15.95
N GLU A 17 7.08 2.28 16.22
CA GLU A 17 7.77 1.45 15.22
C GLU A 17 6.88 0.30 14.72
N GLN A 18 6.18 -0.41 15.61
CA GLN A 18 5.17 -1.40 15.23
C GLN A 18 3.99 -0.77 14.46
N ALA A 19 3.52 0.41 14.87
CA ALA A 19 2.48 1.13 14.14
C ALA A 19 2.94 1.59 12.74
N MET A 20 4.26 1.74 12.54
CA MET A 20 4.86 2.02 11.24
C MET A 20 5.02 0.75 10.40
N ASN A 21 5.49 -0.36 11.00
CA ASN A 21 5.65 -1.66 10.33
C ASN A 21 4.31 -2.31 9.97
N ASN A 22 3.22 -1.89 10.61
CA ASN A 22 1.89 -2.40 10.31
C ASN A 22 1.20 -1.65 9.14
N ARG A 23 1.90 -0.74 8.46
CA ARG A 23 1.29 0.03 7.36
C ARG A 23 1.64 -0.58 6.01
N VAL A 24 0.62 -0.70 5.18
CA VAL A 24 0.78 -0.92 3.75
C VAL A 24 0.78 0.43 3.06
N ILE A 25 1.70 0.61 2.12
CA ILE A 25 1.81 1.81 1.31
C ILE A 25 1.21 1.51 -0.05
N ILE A 26 0.16 2.22 -0.43
CA ILE A 26 -0.58 1.96 -1.66
C ILE A 26 -0.39 3.15 -2.61
N HIS A 27 0.23 2.90 -3.75
CA HIS A 27 0.38 3.85 -4.85
C HIS A 27 -0.68 3.57 -5.90
N THR A 28 -1.32 4.62 -6.41
CA THR A 28 -2.33 4.52 -7.46
C THR A 28 -1.90 5.32 -8.69
N TYR A 29 -2.03 4.71 -9.86
CA TYR A 29 -1.62 5.27 -11.14
C TYR A 29 -2.79 5.34 -12.12
N GLY A 30 -2.66 6.21 -13.13
CA GLY A 30 -3.70 6.49 -14.10
C GLY A 30 -4.94 7.12 -13.45
N ASN A 31 -6.12 6.75 -13.94
CA ASN A 31 -7.40 7.27 -13.44
C ASN A 31 -7.78 6.78 -12.02
N LEU A 32 -7.03 5.86 -11.40
CA LEU A 32 -7.27 5.50 -10.01
C LEU A 32 -6.88 6.65 -9.05
N GLY A 33 -5.91 7.47 -9.44
CA GLY A 33 -5.48 8.63 -8.65
C GLY A 33 -6.56 9.70 -8.52
N THR A 34 -7.42 9.84 -9.54
CA THR A 34 -8.50 10.85 -9.57
C THR A 34 -9.76 10.43 -8.81
N ILE A 35 -9.92 9.14 -8.53
CA ILE A 35 -11.03 8.59 -7.74
C ILE A 35 -10.78 8.79 -6.23
N LEU A 36 -9.53 9.03 -5.84
CA LEU A 36 -9.13 9.15 -4.44
C LEU A 36 -8.96 10.62 -4.02
N PRO A 37 -9.35 10.98 -2.78
CA PRO A 37 -9.44 12.38 -2.35
C PRO A 37 -8.09 13.10 -2.21
N GLU A 38 -6.97 12.38 -2.19
CA GLU A 38 -5.61 12.96 -2.14
C GLU A 38 -4.83 12.59 -3.40
N ASN A 39 -5.11 13.32 -4.50
CA ASN A 39 -4.41 13.18 -5.77
C ASN A 39 -2.89 13.05 -5.58
N ASN A 40 -2.31 11.98 -6.13
CA ASN A 40 -0.88 11.64 -6.17
C ASN A 40 -0.16 11.34 -4.85
N LYS A 41 -0.86 11.26 -3.71
CA LYS A 41 -0.23 10.78 -2.46
C LYS A 41 -0.48 9.29 -2.24
N PRO A 42 0.51 8.53 -1.72
CA PRO A 42 0.28 7.16 -1.35
C PRO A 42 -0.74 7.05 -0.22
N ILE A 43 -1.69 6.11 -0.34
CA ILE A 43 -2.59 5.79 0.76
C ILE A 43 -1.81 4.94 1.77
N LEU A 44 -1.83 5.37 3.03
CA LEU A 44 -1.27 4.61 4.14
C LEU A 44 -2.39 3.87 4.87
N LEU A 45 -2.43 2.55 4.70
CA LEU A 45 -3.44 1.70 5.33
C LEU A 45 -2.81 0.90 6.46
N SER A 46 -3.29 1.10 7.69
CA SER A 46 -2.87 0.29 8.85
C SER A 46 -3.53 -1.08 8.80
N LEU A 47 -2.71 -2.14 8.73
CA LEU A 47 -3.12 -3.54 8.77
C LEU A 47 -2.64 -4.20 10.06
N THR A 48 -3.54 -4.85 10.79
CA THR A 48 -3.22 -5.66 11.96
C THR A 48 -3.00 -7.14 11.63
N LYS A 49 -3.44 -7.57 10.44
CA LYS A 49 -3.31 -8.93 9.91
C LYS A 49 -3.26 -8.89 8.39
N SER A 50 -2.78 -9.99 7.80
CA SER A 50 -2.80 -10.20 6.36
C SER A 50 -4.23 -10.28 5.83
N LEU A 51 -4.43 -9.83 4.59
CA LEU A 51 -5.73 -9.83 3.92
C LEU A 51 -5.56 -9.89 2.40
N SER A 52 -6.62 -10.30 1.71
CA SER A 52 -6.59 -10.38 0.24
C SER A 52 -6.56 -9.00 -0.41
N VAL A 53 -5.97 -8.88 -1.61
CA VAL A 53 -6.02 -7.62 -2.38
C VAL A 53 -7.46 -7.17 -2.59
N LYS A 54 -8.40 -8.09 -2.87
CA LYS A 54 -9.83 -7.76 -2.99
C LYS A 54 -10.38 -7.03 -1.76
N GLU A 55 -10.09 -7.53 -0.56
CA GLU A 55 -10.49 -6.87 0.69
C GLU A 55 -9.80 -5.52 0.87
N LEU A 56 -8.52 -5.41 0.48
CA LEU A 56 -7.77 -4.15 0.51
C LEU A 56 -8.44 -3.09 -0.36
N LEU A 57 -8.79 -3.43 -1.59
CA LEU A 57 -9.47 -2.52 -2.52
C LEU A 57 -10.80 -2.04 -1.96
N GLY A 58 -11.59 -2.95 -1.36
CA GLY A 58 -12.84 -2.61 -0.69
C GLY A 58 -12.66 -1.59 0.45
N ARG A 59 -11.56 -1.69 1.22
CA ARG A 59 -11.26 -0.74 2.31
C ARG A 59 -10.90 0.66 1.82
N ILE A 60 -10.28 0.77 0.64
CA ILE A 60 -9.91 2.05 0.05
C ILE A 60 -10.95 2.58 -0.95
N GLY A 61 -12.09 1.92 -1.07
CA GLY A 61 -13.18 2.34 -1.97
C GLY A 61 -12.87 2.15 -3.46
N VAL A 62 -11.91 1.32 -3.82
CA VAL A 62 -11.54 1.04 -5.22
C VAL A 62 -12.26 -0.22 -5.69
N SER A 63 -12.91 -0.14 -6.86
CA SER A 63 -13.53 -1.30 -7.48
C SER A 63 -12.47 -2.24 -8.05
N PRO A 64 -12.53 -3.56 -7.83
CA PRO A 64 -11.63 -4.51 -8.49
C PRO A 64 -11.66 -4.38 -10.02
N ASN A 65 -12.84 -4.07 -10.59
CA ASN A 65 -13.03 -3.95 -12.04
C ASN A 65 -12.41 -2.68 -12.62
N SER A 66 -11.96 -1.72 -11.79
CA SER A 66 -11.25 -0.53 -12.28
C SER A 66 -9.73 -0.72 -12.30
N VAL A 67 -9.22 -1.82 -11.72
CA VAL A 67 -7.79 -2.12 -11.63
C VAL A 67 -7.40 -3.11 -12.72
N GLN A 68 -6.42 -2.76 -13.55
CA GLN A 68 -5.88 -3.62 -14.61
C GLN A 68 -4.67 -4.42 -14.13
N LEU A 69 -3.82 -3.82 -13.29
CA LEU A 69 -2.61 -4.45 -12.77
C LEU A 69 -2.43 -4.11 -11.29
N ILE A 70 -2.04 -5.13 -10.53
CA ILE A 70 -1.69 -5.03 -9.11
C ILE A 70 -0.26 -5.51 -8.98
N MET A 71 0.58 -4.71 -8.31
CA MET A 71 1.91 -5.14 -7.92
C MET A 71 2.05 -5.07 -6.41
N VAL A 72 2.57 -6.16 -5.81
CA VAL A 72 2.95 -6.22 -4.40
C VAL A 72 4.47 -6.40 -4.36
N ASN A 73 5.18 -5.50 -3.66
CA ASN A 73 6.63 -5.47 -3.57
C ASN A 73 7.31 -5.65 -4.95
N HIS A 74 6.85 -4.86 -5.92
CA HIS A 74 7.34 -4.84 -7.30
C HIS A 74 7.07 -6.12 -8.13
N ARG A 75 6.17 -7.01 -7.69
CA ARG A 75 5.78 -8.21 -8.45
C ARG A 75 4.30 -8.17 -8.79
N ALA A 76 3.96 -8.50 -10.03
CA ALA A 76 2.57 -8.63 -10.47
C ALA A 76 1.88 -9.79 -9.72
N VAL A 77 0.68 -9.54 -9.21
CA VAL A 77 -0.11 -10.53 -8.47
C VAL A 77 -1.56 -10.53 -8.92
N ALA A 78 -2.27 -11.62 -8.64
CA ALA A 78 -3.70 -11.74 -8.85
C ALA A 78 -4.52 -11.03 -7.75
N ILE A 79 -5.81 -10.80 -8.01
CA ILE A 79 -6.74 -10.07 -7.13
C ILE A 79 -7.01 -10.77 -5.79
N ASP A 80 -6.80 -12.08 -5.73
CA ASP A 80 -6.94 -12.95 -4.56
C ASP A 80 -5.64 -13.12 -3.77
N ALA A 81 -4.53 -12.54 -4.23
CA ALA A 81 -3.26 -12.59 -3.54
C ALA A 81 -3.35 -11.99 -2.12
N ILE A 82 -2.54 -12.52 -1.22
CA ILE A 82 -2.46 -12.07 0.17
C ILE A 82 -1.44 -10.93 0.30
N VAL A 83 -1.87 -9.86 0.93
CA VAL A 83 -1.08 -8.70 1.36
C VAL A 83 -0.79 -8.83 2.84
N ASN A 84 0.45 -8.55 3.22
CA ASN A 84 0.91 -8.51 4.60
C ASN A 84 1.12 -7.08 5.06
N PRO A 85 1.04 -6.81 6.38
CA PRO A 85 1.49 -5.53 6.92
C PRO A 85 2.94 -5.23 6.51
N GLY A 86 3.20 -3.99 6.10
CA GLY A 86 4.52 -3.56 5.61
C GLY A 86 4.70 -3.64 4.08
N ASP A 87 3.79 -4.31 3.36
CA ASP A 87 3.90 -4.42 1.90
C ASP A 87 3.75 -3.07 1.19
N ARG A 88 4.44 -2.95 0.06
CA ARG A 88 4.24 -1.85 -0.90
C ARG A 88 3.35 -2.34 -2.04
N ILE A 89 2.26 -1.64 -2.29
CA ILE A 89 1.29 -1.97 -3.33
C ILE A 89 1.27 -0.86 -4.38
N SER A 90 1.26 -1.25 -5.64
CA SER A 90 0.96 -0.36 -6.77
C SER A 90 -0.29 -0.86 -7.50
N LEU A 91 -1.24 0.03 -7.73
CA LEU A 91 -2.50 -0.22 -8.43
C LEU A 91 -2.52 0.62 -9.71
N PHE A 92 -2.79 -0.02 -10.84
CA PHE A 92 -2.83 0.63 -12.14
C PHE A 92 -4.23 0.50 -12.74
N GLY A 93 -4.82 1.64 -13.09
CA GLY A 93 -6.09 1.70 -13.80
C GLY A 93 -5.97 1.36 -15.28
N HIS A 94 -7.12 1.12 -15.94
CA HIS A 94 -7.20 0.65 -17.34
C HIS A 94 -6.62 1.61 -18.39
N GLU A 95 -6.52 2.90 -18.07
CA GLU A 95 -5.93 3.89 -18.98
C GLU A 95 -4.41 3.97 -18.88
N TYR A 96 -3.81 3.32 -17.87
CA TYR A 96 -2.36 3.28 -17.76
C TYR A 96 -1.83 2.29 -18.80
N PRO A 97 -1.10 2.74 -19.83
CA PRO A 97 -0.53 1.82 -20.79
C PRO A 97 0.50 1.02 -20.00
N VAL A 98 0.23 -0.26 -19.73
CA VAL A 98 1.16 -1.17 -19.03
C VAL A 98 2.52 -1.23 -19.76
N PHE A 99 2.57 -0.78 -21.02
CA PHE A 99 3.75 -0.67 -21.86
C PHE A 99 4.45 0.70 -21.87
N ALA A 100 3.87 1.77 -21.30
CA ALA A 100 4.47 3.11 -21.33
C ALA A 100 5.78 3.18 -20.52
N ASP A 101 5.86 2.49 -19.38
CA ASP A 101 7.05 2.49 -18.52
C ASP A 101 8.07 1.38 -18.86
N TRP A 102 7.76 0.43 -19.76
CA TRP A 102 8.74 -0.57 -20.20
C TRP A 102 9.76 0.05 -21.16
N LEU A 103 9.31 0.94 -22.05
CA LEU A 103 10.15 1.46 -23.14
C LEU A 103 11.34 2.32 -22.65
N ASP A 104 11.25 2.92 -21.46
CA ASP A 104 12.34 3.73 -20.88
C ASP A 104 13.44 2.92 -20.19
N GLN A 105 13.33 1.58 -20.11
CA GLN A 105 14.36 0.71 -19.50
C GLN A 105 15.32 0.06 -20.52
N ARG A 106 15.37 0.57 -21.76
CA ARG A 106 16.27 0.08 -22.82
C ARG A 106 17.32 1.07 -23.32
N SER A 107 17.46 2.22 -22.67
CA SER A 107 18.50 3.21 -22.98
C SER A 107 19.43 3.45 -21.80
#